data_AF-A0A838JTE5-F1
#
_entry.id   AF-A0A838JTE5-F1
#
_cell.length_a   1.000
_cell.length_b   1.000
_cell.length_c   1.000
_cell.angle_alpha   90.00
_cell.angle_beta   90.00
_cell.angle_gamma   90.00
#
_symmetry.space_group_name_H-M   'P 1'
#
loop_
_entity.id
_entity.type
_entity.pdbx_description
1 polymer ?
#
loop_
_entity_poly.entity_id
_entity_poly.type
_entity_poly.pdbx_seq_one_letter_code
_entity_poly.pdbx_strand_id
1 'polypeptide(L)'
;MKANELLSGMGLPGRDLYDLPDSRKRFPDGAQYRVEIPSVEGPRVLEAVIEEADRREVQIHRVSQGSGIMLLTDAEILEMCDMAREATLELSLFVGPRASWETGAGVL
;
A
#
# COMPACT_ATOMS: atom_id res chain seq x y z
N MET A 1 -16.90 -25.17 28.39
CA MET A 1 -16.21 -25.52 27.14
C MET A 1 -15.59 -24.25 26.59
N LYS A 2 -14.29 -24.23 26.34
CA LYS A 2 -13.58 -23.07 25.80
C LYS A 2 -13.71 -23.05 24.26
N ALA A 3 -13.61 -21.88 23.64
CA ALA A 3 -13.82 -21.73 22.19
C ALA A 3 -12.88 -22.62 21.34
N ASN A 4 -11.63 -22.81 21.77
CA ASN A 4 -10.64 -23.66 21.12
C ASN A 4 -11.00 -25.16 21.14
N GLU A 5 -11.65 -25.65 22.20
CA GLU A 5 -12.12 -27.04 22.32
C GLU A 5 -13.24 -27.31 21.32
N LEU A 6 -14.11 -26.32 21.10
CA LEU A 6 -15.22 -26.37 20.15
C LEU A 6 -14.72 -26.40 18.71
N LEU A 7 -13.75 -25.54 18.37
CA LEU A 7 -13.08 -25.54 17.06
C LEU A 7 -12.37 -26.87 16.80
N SER A 8 -11.63 -27.39 17.78
CA SER A 8 -10.93 -28.67 17.67
C SER A 8 -11.90 -29.84 17.47
N GLY A 9 -13.04 -29.84 18.17
CA GLY A 9 -14.10 -30.84 17.99
C GLY A 9 -14.76 -30.81 16.60
N MET A 10 -14.67 -29.68 15.89
CA MET A 10 -15.09 -29.54 14.49
C MET A 10 -13.96 -29.85 13.48
N GLY A 11 -12.77 -30.24 13.94
CA GLY A 11 -11.59 -30.45 13.09
C GLY A 11 -10.94 -29.14 12.60
N LEU A 12 -11.27 -27.99 13.21
CA LEU A 12 -10.70 -26.69 12.90
C LEU A 12 -9.52 -26.36 13.83
N PRO A 13 -8.55 -25.52 13.41
CA PRO A 13 -7.44 -25.10 14.26
C PRO A 13 -7.95 -24.38 15.51
N GLY A 14 -7.55 -24.84 16.70
CA GLY A 14 -7.88 -24.21 17.98
C GLY A 14 -7.04 -22.98 18.33
N ARG A 15 -6.06 -22.63 17.48
CA ARG A 15 -5.18 -21.46 17.58
C ARG A 15 -4.61 -21.10 16.20
N ASP A 16 -4.09 -19.88 16.07
CA ASP A 16 -3.32 -19.49 14.90
C ASP A 16 -2.06 -20.35 14.77
N LEU A 17 -1.65 -20.56 13.52
CA LEU A 17 -0.50 -21.39 13.18
C LEU A 17 0.78 -20.55 13.21
N TYR A 18 1.25 -20.20 14.42
CA TYR A 18 2.48 -19.41 14.60
C TYR A 18 3.76 -20.14 14.16
N ASP A 19 3.68 -21.46 13.90
CA ASP A 19 4.79 -22.31 13.45
C ASP A 19 4.86 -22.46 11.92
N LEU A 20 4.18 -21.59 11.15
CA LEU A 20 4.21 -21.64 9.68
C LEU A 20 5.63 -21.41 9.14
N PRO A 21 6.07 -22.15 8.11
CA PRO A 21 7.34 -21.89 7.45
C PRO A 21 7.29 -20.55 6.71
N ASP A 22 8.41 -19.83 6.71
CA ASP A 22 8.54 -18.62 5.92
C ASP A 22 8.26 -18.89 4.43
N SER A 23 7.52 -17.97 3.81
CA SER A 23 7.39 -17.96 2.36
C SER A 23 8.77 -17.85 1.72
N ARG A 24 9.07 -18.71 0.74
CA ARG A 24 10.31 -18.64 -0.05
C ARG A 24 10.21 -17.67 -1.23
N LYS A 25 9.02 -17.11 -1.51
CA LYS A 25 8.83 -16.14 -2.59
C LYS A 25 9.53 -14.82 -2.25
N ARG A 26 10.12 -14.19 -3.25
CA ARG A 26 10.81 -12.89 -3.15
C ARG A 26 10.45 -12.03 -4.35
N PHE A 27 10.53 -10.72 -4.17
CA PHE A 27 10.53 -9.76 -5.27
C PHE A 27 11.87 -9.81 -6.03
N PRO A 28 11.97 -9.21 -7.23
CA PRO A 28 13.20 -9.23 -8.03
C PRO A 28 14.44 -8.65 -7.33
N ASP A 29 14.23 -7.76 -6.36
CA ASP A 29 15.27 -7.18 -5.49
C ASP A 29 15.56 -8.01 -4.23
N GLY A 30 14.93 -9.17 -4.08
CA GLY A 30 15.14 -10.07 -2.94
C GLY A 30 14.31 -9.74 -1.70
N ALA A 31 13.45 -8.71 -1.72
CA ALA A 31 12.56 -8.42 -0.60
C ALA A 31 11.48 -9.50 -0.43
N GLN A 32 11.07 -9.79 0.81
CA GLN A 32 10.00 -10.75 1.11
C GLN A 32 8.61 -10.10 1.09
N TYR A 33 8.55 -8.79 1.35
CA TYR A 33 7.34 -7.98 1.32
C TYR A 33 7.66 -6.59 0.77
N ARG A 34 6.62 -5.84 0.42
CA ARG A 34 6.70 -4.43 0.04
C ARG A 34 5.78 -3.64 0.97
N VAL A 35 6.16 -2.39 1.21
CA VAL A 35 5.39 -1.45 2.02
C VAL A 35 4.83 -0.39 1.12
N GLU A 36 3.51 -0.19 1.21
CA GLU A 36 2.80 0.89 0.55
C GLU A 36 2.15 1.79 1.60
N ILE A 37 2.24 3.11 1.37
CA ILE A 37 1.44 4.10 2.10
C ILE A 37 0.34 4.62 1.16
N PRO A 38 -0.93 4.26 1.40
CA PRO A 38 -2.03 4.76 0.60
C PRO A 38 -2.48 6.17 1.05
N SER A 39 -3.16 6.86 0.13
CA SER A 39 -3.68 8.22 0.27
C SER A 39 -2.62 9.29 0.57
N VAL A 40 -1.53 9.26 -0.20
CA VAL A 40 -0.57 10.37 -0.31
C VAL A 40 -1.11 11.37 -1.32
N GLU A 41 -1.84 12.36 -0.81
CA GLU A 41 -2.74 13.19 -1.63
C GLU A 41 -2.09 14.35 -2.41
N GLY A 42 -0.77 14.54 -2.32
CA GLY A 42 -0.08 15.59 -3.06
C GLY A 42 1.41 15.75 -2.68
N PRO A 43 2.12 16.72 -3.27
CA PRO A 43 3.57 16.87 -3.11
C PRO A 43 4.02 16.98 -1.66
N ARG A 44 3.40 17.88 -0.89
CA ARG A 44 3.72 18.09 0.54
C ARG A 44 3.51 16.86 1.40
N VAL A 45 2.54 16.02 1.06
CA VAL A 45 2.29 14.77 1.79
C VAL A 45 3.34 13.73 1.42
N LEU A 46 3.73 13.67 0.15
CA LEU A 46 4.79 12.78 -0.32
C LEU A 46 6.15 13.14 0.32
N GLU A 47 6.50 14.42 0.36
CA GLU A 47 7.67 14.94 1.06
C GLU A 47 7.69 14.46 2.52
N ALA A 48 6.60 14.71 3.26
CA ALA A 48 6.50 14.28 4.66
C ALA A 48 6.60 12.75 4.85
N VAL A 49 6.08 11.96 3.90
CA VAL A 49 6.18 10.50 3.93
C VAL A 49 7.63 10.06 3.71
N ILE A 50 8.34 10.66 2.75
CA ILE A 50 9.75 10.36 2.47
C ILE A 50 10.62 10.73 3.67
N GLU A 51 10.47 11.96 4.19
CA GLU A 51 11.21 12.43 5.37
C GLU A 51 11.01 11.51 6.58
N GLU A 52 9.77 11.08 6.81
CA GLU A 52 9.46 10.21 7.95
C GLU A 52 9.98 8.78 7.75
N ALA A 53 9.93 8.27 6.52
CA ALA A 53 10.48 6.97 6.16
C ALA A 53 12.00 6.94 6.38
N ASP A 54 12.71 7.98 5.93
CA ASP A 54 14.14 8.15 6.14
C ASP A 54 14.47 8.24 7.62
N ARG A 55 13.74 9.07 8.37
CA ARG A 55 13.94 9.23 9.82
C ARG A 55 13.77 7.92 10.60
N ARG A 56 12.87 7.04 10.14
CA ARG A 56 12.60 5.74 10.77
C ARG A 56 13.42 4.60 10.20
N GLU A 57 14.23 4.86 9.18
CA GLU A 57 14.97 3.83 8.43
C GLU A 57 14.03 2.73 7.88
N VAL A 58 12.85 3.13 7.40
CA VAL A 58 11.83 2.22 6.84
C VAL A 58 11.77 2.37 5.32
N GLN A 59 12.03 1.28 4.59
CA GLN A 59 11.87 1.28 3.14
C GLN A 59 10.39 1.28 2.73
N ILE A 60 9.94 2.40 2.18
CA ILE A 60 8.68 2.48 1.43
C ILE A 60 8.99 2.12 -0.04
N HIS A 61 8.11 1.34 -0.65
CA HIS A 61 8.31 0.88 -2.02
C HIS A 61 7.30 1.51 -2.98
N ARG A 62 6.14 1.91 -2.45
CA ARG A 62 5.06 2.50 -3.24
C ARG A 62 4.27 3.49 -2.41
N VAL A 63 3.75 4.50 -3.07
CA VAL A 63 2.67 5.34 -2.54
C VAL A 63 1.54 5.40 -3.56
N SER A 64 0.33 5.62 -3.09
CA SER A 64 -0.82 5.86 -3.95
C SER A 64 -1.57 7.12 -3.56
N GLN A 65 -2.05 7.84 -4.58
CA GLN A 65 -2.92 8.99 -4.42
C GLN A 65 -4.36 8.56 -4.72
N GLY A 66 -5.23 8.63 -3.71
CA GLY A 66 -6.54 7.97 -3.74
C GLY A 66 -7.67 8.87 -4.25
N SER A 67 -7.60 10.19 -4.01
CA SER A 67 -8.67 11.11 -4.43
C SER A 67 -8.74 11.29 -5.93
N GLY A 68 -7.63 11.02 -6.62
CA GLY A 68 -7.49 11.03 -8.06
C GLY A 68 -6.69 12.21 -8.62
N ILE A 69 -5.88 11.90 -9.63
CA ILE A 69 -4.90 12.76 -10.30
C ILE A 69 -5.55 13.96 -10.97
N MET A 70 -6.84 13.86 -11.35
CA MET A 70 -7.64 14.98 -11.84
C MET A 70 -7.79 16.13 -10.85
N LEU A 71 -7.47 15.93 -9.56
CA LEU A 71 -7.45 16.98 -8.55
C LEU A 71 -6.07 17.62 -8.38
N LEU A 72 -5.04 17.12 -9.07
CA LEU A 72 -3.69 17.66 -9.07
C LEU A 72 -3.45 18.47 -10.35
N THR A 73 -2.65 19.51 -10.24
CA THR A 73 -2.10 20.23 -11.38
C THR A 73 -0.95 19.45 -12.02
N ASP A 74 -0.67 19.71 -13.29
CA ASP A 74 0.50 19.13 -13.98
C ASP A 74 1.81 19.38 -13.22
N ALA A 75 1.94 20.56 -12.60
CA ALA A 75 3.11 20.92 -11.80
C ALA A 75 3.24 20.02 -10.57
N GLU A 76 2.15 19.80 -9.82
CA GLU A 76 2.14 18.90 -8.66
C GLU A 76 2.43 17.45 -9.08
N ILE A 77 1.90 17.00 -10.21
CA ILE A 77 2.16 15.65 -10.73
C ILE A 77 3.65 15.47 -11.05
N LEU A 78 4.26 16.42 -11.74
CA LEU A 78 5.68 16.39 -12.09
C LEU A 78 6.56 16.42 -10.84
N GLU A 79 6.24 17.28 -9.87
CA GLU A 79 6.94 17.37 -8.59
C GLU A 79 6.89 16.03 -7.83
N MET A 80 5.72 15.40 -7.77
CA MET A 80 5.59 14.07 -7.17
C MET A 80 6.37 12.99 -7.94
N CYS A 81 6.39 13.04 -9.27
CA CYS A 81 7.18 12.09 -10.08
C CYS A 81 8.68 12.25 -9.84
N ASP A 82 9.17 13.48 -9.71
CA ASP A 82 10.57 13.76 -9.43
C ASP A 82 10.98 13.28 -8.03
N MET A 83 10.18 13.62 -7.00
CA MET A 83 10.40 13.09 -5.65
C MET A 83 10.38 11.56 -5.63
N ALA A 84 9.43 10.95 -6.35
CA ALA A 84 9.30 9.50 -6.39
C ALA A 84 10.50 8.81 -7.05
N ARG A 85 10.99 9.39 -8.15
CA ARG A 85 12.20 8.93 -8.84
C ARG A 85 13.42 9.04 -7.94
N GLU A 86 13.57 10.14 -7.21
CA GLU A 86 14.71 10.39 -6.32
C GLU A 86 14.73 9.44 -5.12
N ALA A 87 13.57 9.21 -4.50
CA ALA A 87 13.44 8.25 -3.39
C ALA A 87 13.33 6.78 -3.85
N THR A 88 13.44 6.49 -5.15
CA THR A 88 13.30 5.13 -5.72
C THR A 88 12.00 4.44 -5.29
N LEU A 89 10.88 5.17 -5.37
CA LEU A 89 9.56 4.71 -4.97
C LEU A 89 8.60 4.67 -6.17
N GLU A 90 7.67 3.71 -6.17
CA GLU A 90 6.61 3.66 -7.18
C GLU A 90 5.49 4.65 -6.84
N LEU A 91 5.19 5.56 -7.77
CA LEU A 91 4.07 6.48 -7.64
C LEU A 91 2.84 5.98 -8.41
N SER A 92 1.75 5.71 -7.68
CA SER A 92 0.49 5.24 -8.25
C SER A 92 -0.61 6.28 -8.13
N LEU A 93 -0.88 7.03 -9.19
CA LEU A 93 -1.89 8.08 -9.21
C LEU A 93 -3.20 7.54 -9.79
N PHE A 94 -4.28 7.56 -9.01
CA PHE A 94 -5.58 7.08 -9.48
C PHE A 94 -6.20 8.12 -10.40
N VAL A 95 -7.06 7.73 -11.35
CA VAL A 95 -7.51 8.68 -12.39
C VAL A 95 -8.39 9.81 -11.82
N GLY A 96 -9.20 9.58 -10.79
CA GLY A 96 -10.22 10.55 -10.39
C GLY A 96 -11.38 9.91 -9.62
N PRO A 97 -12.23 10.71 -8.96
CA PRO A 97 -13.54 10.23 -8.57
C PRO A 97 -14.31 9.89 -9.86
N ARG A 98 -14.44 8.60 -10.14
CA ARG A 98 -15.27 8.11 -11.24
C ARG A 98 -16.71 8.07 -10.77
N ALA A 99 -17.63 8.52 -11.61
CA ALA A 99 -19.04 8.31 -11.35
C ALA A 99 -19.32 6.81 -11.15
N SER A 100 -20.01 6.46 -10.06
CA SER A 100 -20.29 5.06 -9.69
C SER A 100 -21.18 4.32 -10.69
N TRP A 101 -21.69 5.02 -11.70
CA TRP A 101 -22.58 4.52 -12.74
C TRP A 101 -21.96 4.49 -14.15
N GLU A 102 -20.67 4.80 -14.30
CA GLU A 102 -19.99 4.71 -15.59
C GLU A 102 -19.58 3.27 -15.95
N THR A 103 -19.34 3.04 -17.24
CA THR A 103 -18.89 1.74 -17.76
C THR A 103 -17.48 1.45 -17.24
N GLY A 104 -17.39 0.63 -16.19
CA GLY A 104 -16.15 0.31 -15.47
C GLY A 104 -16.23 0.44 -13.94
N ALA A 105 -17.39 0.84 -13.39
CA ALA A 105 -17.65 1.05 -11.97
C ALA A 105 -17.09 -0.06 -11.06
N GLY A 106 -15.96 0.22 -10.40
CA GLY A 106 -15.52 -0.51 -9.22
C GLY A 106 -16.52 -0.23 -8.10
N VAL A 107 -17.14 -1.29 -7.61
CA VAL A 107 -18.09 -1.29 -6.48
C VAL A 107 -17.40 -0.70 -5.24
N LEU A 108 -18.14 0.12 -4.48
CA LEU A 108 -17.77 0.68 -3.17
C LEU A 108 -17.16 -0.35 -2.22
#